data_AF-A0A1M6I3P0-F1
#
_entry.id   AF-A0A1M6I3P0-F1
#
_cell.length_a   1.000
_cell.length_b   1.000
_cell.length_c   1.000
_cell.angle_alpha   90.00
_cell.angle_beta   90.00
_cell.angle_gamma   90.00
#
_symmetry.space_group_name_H-M   'P 1'
#
loop_
_entity.id
_entity.type
_entity.pdbx_description
1 polymer ?
#
loop_
_entity_poly.entity_id
_entity_poly.type
_entity_poly.pdbx_seq_one_letter_code
_entity_poly.pdbx_strand_id
1 'polypeptide(L)'
;MKNFEERLKGGHPNSLGNTVEIVDEVLAQHELFNELFNCYFSNDEIVRLRTSNAMKRICKAKKGLLIPYVDRFLHEISKINQASTQWTLSQLFGLLEKDMNESQIEHAKKIMKGNLAHHKDWMFLIKLWIP
;
A
#
# COMPACT_ATOMS: atom_id res chain seq x y z
N MET A 1 -16.69 11.28 5.89
CA MET A 1 -15.89 10.11 6.32
C MET A 1 -16.68 8.87 5.95
N LYS A 2 -16.12 7.98 5.14
CA LYS A 2 -16.72 6.73 4.62
C LYS A 2 -16.48 5.51 5.52
N ASN A 3 -15.72 5.68 6.59
CA ASN A 3 -15.33 4.66 7.56
C ASN A 3 -14.64 3.45 6.91
N PHE A 4 -13.67 3.73 6.04
CA PHE A 4 -12.97 2.69 5.28
C PHE A 4 -12.26 1.67 6.18
N GLU A 5 -11.71 2.07 7.32
CA GLU A 5 -11.07 1.15 8.25
C GLU A 5 -12.04 0.02 8.64
N GLU A 6 -13.26 0.34 9.08
CA GLU A 6 -14.26 -0.67 9.45
C GLU A 6 -14.66 -1.54 8.27
N ARG A 7 -14.86 -0.94 7.10
CA ARG A 7 -15.23 -1.69 5.87
C ARG A 7 -14.12 -2.60 5.36
N LEU A 8 -12.87 -2.32 5.71
CA LEU A 8 -11.71 -3.13 5.38
C LEU A 8 -11.44 -4.22 6.42
N LYS A 9 -12.11 -4.22 7.59
CA LYS A 9 -12.01 -5.30 8.58
C LYS A 9 -12.77 -6.55 8.16
N GLY A 10 -12.48 -7.65 8.85
CA GLY A 10 -13.27 -8.88 8.79
C GLY A 10 -13.26 -9.62 7.45
N GLY A 11 -14.14 -10.60 7.31
CA GLY A 11 -14.14 -11.53 6.18
C GLY A 11 -12.94 -12.48 6.18
N HIS A 12 -12.84 -13.32 5.16
CA HIS A 12 -11.72 -14.26 5.05
C HIS A 12 -10.41 -13.47 4.83
N PRO A 13 -9.31 -13.73 5.59
CA PRO A 13 -8.05 -12.98 5.49
C PRO A 13 -7.47 -12.92 4.08
N ASN A 14 -7.68 -13.98 3.28
CA ASN A 14 -7.21 -14.08 1.89
C ASN A 14 -8.20 -13.51 0.85
N SER A 15 -9.33 -12.94 1.28
CA SER A 15 -10.26 -12.27 0.39
C SER A 15 -9.91 -10.79 0.23
N LEU A 16 -10.23 -10.23 -0.94
CA LEU A 16 -10.13 -8.79 -1.14
C LEU A 16 -11.11 -8.00 -0.27
N GLY A 17 -12.12 -8.63 0.35
CA GLY A 17 -13.18 -7.92 1.07
C GLY A 17 -13.76 -6.79 0.21
N ASN A 18 -14.01 -5.64 0.83
CA ASN A 18 -14.52 -4.44 0.15
C ASN A 18 -13.43 -3.61 -0.57
N THR A 19 -12.21 -4.15 -0.75
CA THR A 19 -11.09 -3.38 -1.33
C THR A 19 -11.43 -2.83 -2.72
N VAL A 20 -12.04 -3.63 -3.59
CA VAL A 20 -12.33 -3.22 -4.97
C VAL A 20 -13.36 -2.10 -5.00
N GLU A 21 -14.44 -2.25 -4.24
CA GLU A 21 -15.49 -1.22 -4.10
C GLU A 21 -14.91 0.11 -3.57
N ILE A 22 -14.05 0.05 -2.55
CA ILE A 22 -13.39 1.24 -1.99
C ILE A 22 -12.46 1.90 -3.00
N VAL A 23 -11.75 1.12 -3.82
CA VAL A 23 -10.92 1.65 -4.92
C VAL A 23 -11.79 2.40 -5.92
N ASP A 24 -12.93 1.83 -6.32
CA ASP A 24 -13.85 2.47 -7.25
C ASP A 24 -14.43 3.76 -6.68
N GLU A 25 -14.79 3.78 -5.38
CA GLU A 25 -15.23 4.99 -4.68
C GLU A 25 -14.14 6.08 -4.67
N VAL A 26 -12.89 5.74 -4.36
CA VAL A 26 -11.78 6.71 -4.34
C VAL A 26 -11.44 7.22 -5.73
N LEU A 27 -11.55 6.37 -6.76
CA LEU A 27 -11.36 6.79 -8.16
C LEU A 27 -12.50 7.68 -8.66
N ALA A 28 -13.71 7.53 -8.11
CA ALA A 28 -14.84 8.42 -8.39
C ALA A 28 -14.77 9.73 -7.58
N GLN A 29 -14.25 9.69 -6.35
CA GLN A 29 -14.18 10.81 -5.39
C GLN A 29 -12.78 10.88 -4.77
N HIS A 30 -11.87 11.58 -5.43
CA HIS A 30 -10.44 11.62 -5.07
C HIS A 30 -10.16 12.19 -3.67
N GLU A 31 -11.05 13.02 -3.14
CA GLU A 31 -11.00 13.57 -1.77
C GLU A 31 -11.01 12.47 -0.70
N LEU A 32 -11.52 11.28 -1.03
CA LEU A 32 -11.53 10.11 -0.15
C LEU A 32 -10.16 9.43 -0.06
N PHE A 33 -9.21 9.78 -0.92
CA PHE A 33 -7.88 9.14 -0.94
C PHE A 33 -7.15 9.28 0.39
N ASN A 34 -7.19 10.44 1.03
CA ASN A 34 -6.53 10.65 2.32
C ASN A 34 -7.13 9.76 3.43
N GLU A 35 -8.46 9.58 3.42
CA GLU A 35 -9.13 8.68 4.36
C GLU A 35 -8.66 7.23 4.17
N LEU A 36 -8.58 6.76 2.92
CA LEU A 36 -8.06 5.43 2.61
C LEU A 36 -6.58 5.31 2.98
N PHE A 37 -5.78 6.34 2.71
CA PHE A 37 -4.36 6.34 3.06
C PHE A 37 -4.14 6.17 4.56
N ASN A 38 -4.95 6.83 5.38
CA ASN A 38 -4.82 6.75 6.83
C ASN A 38 -5.14 5.35 7.40
N CYS A 39 -5.78 4.46 6.63
CA CYS A 39 -5.99 3.07 7.03
C CYS A 39 -4.67 2.27 7.19
N TYR A 40 -3.55 2.76 6.65
CA TYR A 40 -2.23 2.18 6.95
C TYR A 40 -1.85 2.23 8.44
N PHE A 41 -2.42 3.16 9.21
CA PHE A 41 -2.15 3.32 10.64
C PHE A 41 -3.09 2.51 11.52
N SER A 42 -3.98 1.71 10.92
CA SER A 42 -4.81 0.77 11.67
C SER A 42 -3.94 -0.24 12.42
N ASN A 43 -4.37 -0.63 13.62
CA ASN A 43 -3.76 -1.72 14.37
C ASN A 43 -4.04 -3.10 13.74
N ASP A 44 -5.07 -3.20 12.90
CA ASP A 44 -5.46 -4.44 12.20
C ASP A 44 -4.57 -4.69 10.97
N GLU A 45 -3.85 -5.81 10.96
CA GLU A 45 -2.97 -6.20 9.85
C GLU A 45 -3.70 -6.50 8.54
N ILE A 46 -4.96 -6.96 8.60
CA ILE A 46 -5.82 -7.21 7.43
C ILE A 46 -6.20 -5.88 6.80
N VAL A 47 -6.52 -4.87 7.61
CA VAL A 47 -6.80 -3.51 7.12
C VAL A 47 -5.57 -2.96 6.39
N ARG A 48 -4.37 -3.09 6.97
CA ARG A 48 -3.13 -2.63 6.32
C ARG A 48 -2.84 -3.39 5.02
N LEU A 49 -3.03 -4.71 5.00
CA LEU A 49 -2.89 -5.55 3.81
C LEU A 49 -3.83 -5.10 2.68
N ARG A 50 -5.10 -4.87 2.99
CA ARG A 50 -6.10 -4.44 2.00
C ARG A 50 -5.90 -2.99 1.56
N THR A 51 -5.46 -2.12 2.45
CA THR A 51 -5.02 -0.76 2.12
C THR A 51 -3.86 -0.79 1.12
N SER A 52 -2.86 -1.65 1.36
CA SER A 52 -1.77 -1.91 0.41
C SER A 52 -2.27 -2.38 -0.96
N ASN A 53 -3.24 -3.31 -0.99
CA ASN A 53 -3.84 -3.77 -2.23
C ASN A 53 -4.56 -2.62 -2.98
N ALA A 54 -5.31 -1.79 -2.25
CA ALA A 54 -5.99 -0.63 -2.80
C ALA A 54 -5.01 0.38 -3.40
N MET A 55 -3.93 0.72 -2.69
CA MET A 55 -2.91 1.66 -3.19
C MET A 55 -2.29 1.21 -4.50
N LYS A 56 -1.96 -0.08 -4.62
CA LYS A 56 -1.42 -0.63 -5.87
C LYS A 56 -2.42 -0.47 -7.02
N ARG A 57 -3.70 -0.74 -6.79
CA ARG A 57 -4.75 -0.61 -7.82
C ARG A 57 -4.94 0.84 -8.24
N ILE A 58 -5.02 1.75 -7.26
CA ILE A 58 -5.16 3.18 -7.51
C ILE A 58 -3.92 3.71 -8.24
N CYS A 59 -2.71 3.28 -7.87
CA CYS A 59 -1.48 3.67 -8.57
C CYS A 59 -1.51 3.29 -10.05
N LYS A 60 -1.97 2.08 -10.36
CA LYS A 60 -2.09 1.61 -11.75
C LYS A 60 -3.15 2.36 -12.54
N ALA A 61 -4.27 2.71 -11.90
CA ALA A 61 -5.37 3.42 -12.56
C ALA A 61 -5.12 4.93 -12.70
N LYS A 62 -4.57 5.56 -11.65
CA LYS A 62 -4.39 7.00 -11.54
C LYS A 62 -3.24 7.36 -10.60
N LYS A 63 -2.01 7.15 -11.08
CA LYS A 63 -0.77 7.44 -10.32
C LYS A 63 -0.71 8.85 -9.70
N GLY A 64 -1.34 9.85 -10.34
CA GLY A 64 -1.38 11.23 -9.87
C GLY A 64 -1.97 11.41 -8.46
N LEU A 65 -2.78 10.46 -7.97
CA LEU A 65 -3.27 10.49 -6.58
C LEU A 65 -2.19 10.12 -5.55
N LEU A 66 -1.19 9.33 -5.94
CA LEU A 66 -0.14 8.86 -5.04
C LEU A 66 1.09 9.77 -5.05
N ILE A 67 1.34 10.51 -6.14
CA ILE A 67 2.51 11.40 -6.27
C ILE A 67 2.64 12.35 -5.06
N PRO A 68 1.57 13.03 -4.58
CA PRO A 68 1.66 13.89 -3.39
C PRO A 68 1.98 13.15 -2.08
N TYR A 69 1.90 11.82 -2.06
CA TYR A 69 2.11 10.97 -0.88
C TYR A 69 3.44 10.21 -0.93
N VAL A 70 4.28 10.42 -1.95
CA VAL A 70 5.58 9.72 -2.09
C VAL A 70 6.43 9.86 -0.83
N ASP A 71 6.56 11.06 -0.27
CA ASP A 71 7.34 11.26 0.95
C ASP A 71 6.73 10.52 2.14
N ARG A 72 5.40 10.43 2.23
CA ARG A 72 4.74 9.64 3.28
C ARG A 72 4.98 8.15 3.09
N PHE A 73 5.03 7.64 1.87
CA PHE A 73 5.44 6.26 1.61
C PHE A 73 6.89 5.99 2.04
N LEU A 74 7.79 6.93 1.78
CA LEU A 74 9.21 6.84 2.12
C LEU A 74 9.48 6.97 3.63
N HIS A 75 8.76 7.83 4.35
CA HIS A 75 9.09 8.20 5.73
C HIS A 75 8.12 7.67 6.79
N GLU A 76 6.88 7.35 6.43
CA GLU A 76 5.86 6.83 7.34
C GLU A 76 5.60 5.36 7.06
N ILE A 77 5.15 5.03 5.85
CA ILE A 77 4.69 3.67 5.51
C ILE A 77 5.85 2.67 5.48
N SER A 78 7.05 3.11 5.10
CA SER A 78 8.26 2.28 5.12
C SER A 78 8.64 1.73 6.50
N LYS A 79 8.12 2.34 7.58
CA LYS A 79 8.36 1.90 8.96
C LYS A 79 7.45 0.75 9.39
N ILE A 80 6.41 0.44 8.62
CA ILE A 80 5.47 -0.63 8.94
C ILE A 80 6.15 -1.97 8.63
N ASN A 81 6.49 -2.71 9.70
CA ASN A 81 7.10 -4.05 9.59
C ASN A 81 6.05 -5.13 9.30
N GLN A 82 5.47 -5.08 8.10
CA GLN A 82 4.54 -6.07 7.59
C GLN A 82 4.89 -6.41 6.15
N ALA A 83 5.05 -7.70 5.86
CA ALA A 83 5.53 -8.18 4.56
C ALA A 83 4.70 -7.67 3.37
N SER A 84 3.37 -7.63 3.50
CA SER A 84 2.50 -7.10 2.44
C SER A 84 2.72 -5.62 2.16
N THR A 85 3.02 -4.82 3.19
CA THR A 85 3.30 -3.40 3.06
C THR A 85 4.65 -3.20 2.37
N GLN A 86 5.69 -3.89 2.84
CA GLN A 86 7.04 -3.84 2.25
C GLN A 86 7.05 -4.28 0.79
N TRP A 87 6.34 -5.36 0.47
CA TRP A 87 6.13 -5.81 -0.91
C TRP A 87 5.44 -4.74 -1.75
N THR A 88 4.34 -4.17 -1.25
CA THR A 88 3.59 -3.14 -1.98
C THR A 88 4.45 -1.91 -2.26
N LEU A 89 5.26 -1.46 -1.30
CA LEU A 89 6.20 -0.35 -1.50
C LEU A 89 7.19 -0.62 -2.63
N SER A 90 7.70 -1.86 -2.77
CA SER A 90 8.57 -2.20 -3.90
C SER A 90 7.89 -1.99 -5.26
N GLN A 91 6.60 -2.34 -5.35
CA GLN A 91 5.82 -2.17 -6.57
C GLN A 91 5.50 -0.69 -6.82
N LEU A 92 5.13 0.05 -5.77
CA LEU A 92 4.82 1.48 -5.87
C LEU A 92 6.05 2.29 -6.27
N PHE A 93 7.22 2.05 -5.67
CA PHE A 93 8.45 2.75 -6.04
C PHE A 93 8.84 2.49 -7.49
N GLY A 94 8.67 1.26 -8.00
CA GLY A 94 8.88 1.00 -9.44
C GLY A 94 7.87 1.70 -10.35
N LEU A 95 6.60 1.82 -9.92
CA LEU A 95 5.56 2.50 -10.70
C LEU A 95 5.69 4.04 -10.69
N LEU A 96 6.24 4.59 -9.60
CA LEU A 96 6.37 6.03 -9.37
C LEU A 96 7.77 6.57 -9.64
N GLU A 97 8.75 5.72 -9.98
CA GLU A 97 10.16 6.09 -10.12
C GLU A 97 10.37 7.33 -11.00
N LYS A 98 9.67 7.42 -12.14
CA LYS A 98 9.77 8.56 -13.07
C LYS A 98 9.18 9.86 -12.53
N ASP A 99 8.38 9.79 -11.48
CA ASP A 99 7.74 10.93 -10.81
C ASP A 99 8.49 11.30 -9.51
N MET A 100 9.58 10.59 -9.18
CA MET A 100 10.40 10.81 -8.00
C MET A 100 11.66 11.63 -8.35
N ASN A 101 12.12 12.46 -7.41
CA ASN A 101 13.42 13.11 -7.51
C ASN A 101 14.56 12.17 -7.07
N GLU A 102 15.82 12.58 -7.32
CA GLU A 102 17.00 11.77 -7.00
C GLU A 102 17.09 11.37 -5.52
N SER A 103 16.78 12.30 -4.60
CA SER A 103 16.79 12.05 -3.16
C SER A 103 15.75 10.99 -2.77
N GLN A 104 14.53 11.09 -3.32
CA GLN A 104 13.46 10.13 -3.12
C GLN A 104 13.84 8.74 -3.67
N ILE A 105 14.47 8.68 -4.84
CA ILE A 105 14.94 7.43 -5.46
C ILE A 105 16.02 6.76 -4.58
N GLU A 106 17.00 7.52 -4.12
CA GLU A 106 18.05 6.98 -3.23
C GLU A 106 17.47 6.50 -1.89
N HIS A 107 16.47 7.21 -1.36
CA HIS A 107 15.77 6.77 -0.15
C HIS A 107 14.98 5.47 -0.39
N ALA A 108 14.23 5.37 -1.49
CA ALA A 108 13.54 4.13 -1.87
C ALA A 108 14.52 2.95 -2.01
N LYS A 109 15.66 3.14 -2.67
CA LYS A 109 16.71 2.11 -2.78
C LYS A 109 17.22 1.66 -1.42
N LYS A 110 17.45 2.59 -0.48
CA LYS A 110 17.86 2.27 0.90
C LYS A 110 16.82 1.42 1.61
N ILE A 111 15.54 1.76 1.49
CA ILE A 111 14.42 0.99 2.05
C ILE A 111 14.38 -0.41 1.45
N MET A 112 14.47 -0.55 0.12
CA MET A 112 14.45 -1.85 -0.56
C MET A 112 15.62 -2.74 -0.16
N LYS A 113 16.83 -2.20 -0.08
CA LYS A 113 18.01 -2.93 0.42
C LYS A 113 17.81 -3.39 1.87
N GLY A 114 17.28 -2.52 2.72
CA GLY A 114 16.96 -2.85 4.12
C GLY A 114 15.94 -3.98 4.24
N ASN A 115 14.85 -3.91 3.47
CA ASN A 115 13.82 -4.95 3.44
C ASN A 115 14.42 -6.31 3.02
N LEU A 116 15.24 -6.34 1.95
CA LEU A 116 15.89 -7.57 1.48
C LEU A 116 16.83 -8.20 2.52
N ALA A 117 17.59 -7.38 3.26
CA ALA A 117 18.53 -7.87 4.26
C ALA A 117 17.85 -8.48 5.51
N HIS A 118 16.59 -8.13 5.77
CA HIS A 118 15.90 -8.50 7.01
C HIS A 118 14.65 -9.37 6.80
N HIS A 119 14.28 -9.70 5.57
CA HIS A 119 13.12 -10.56 5.30
C HIS A 119 13.45 -12.04 5.49
N LYS A 120 12.81 -12.67 6.50
CA LYS A 120 12.89 -14.11 6.78
C LYS A 120 11.86 -14.95 6.00
N ASP A 121 10.83 -14.33 5.43
CA ASP A 121 9.68 -15.03 4.85
C ASP A 121 9.38 -14.58 3.42
N TRP A 122 10.08 -15.18 2.46
CA TRP A 122 9.70 -15.15 1.04
C TRP A 122 8.50 -16.07 0.76
N MET A 123 8.21 -17.01 1.68
CA MET A 123 7.25 -18.09 1.48
C MET A 123 5.78 -17.67 1.73
N PHE A 124 5.53 -16.63 2.53
CA PHE A 124 4.18 -16.08 2.74
C PHE A 124 3.65 -15.27 1.53
N LEU A 125 4.53 -14.82 0.62
CA LEU A 125 4.12 -14.14 -0.62
C LEU A 125 3.38 -15.07 -1.60
N ILE A 126 3.59 -16.38 -1.49
CA ILE A 126 2.96 -17.38 -2.38
C ILE A 126 1.58 -17.82 -1.88
N LYS A 127 1.31 -17.78 -0.56
CA LYS A 127 0.03 -18.23 0.01
C LYS A 127 -1.16 -17.27 -0.22
N LEU A 128 -0.91 -16.03 -0.65
CA LEU A 128 -1.95 -15.04 -0.97
C LEU A 128 -2.33 -15.02 -2.47
N TRP A 129 -1.76 -15.92 -3.28
CA TRP A 129 -1.86 -15.91 -4.75
C TRP A 129 -2.12 -17.29 -5.36
N ILE A 130 -2.92 -18.12 -4.68
CA ILE A 130 -3.50 -19.32 -5.28
C ILE A 130 -5.02 -19.16 -5.19
N PRO A 131 -5.74 -19.05 -6.33
CA PRO A 131 -7.20 -19.08 -6.35
C PRO A 131 -7.75 -20.42 -5.83
#